data_AF-R0GHK5-F1
#
_entry.id   AF-R0GHK5-F1
#
_cell.length_a   1.000
_cell.length_b   1.000
_cell.length_c   1.000
_cell.angle_alpha   90.00
_cell.angle_beta   90.00
_cell.angle_gamma   90.00
#
_symmetry.space_group_name_H-M   'P 1'
#
loop_
_entity.id
_entity.type
_entity.pdbx_description
1 polymer ?
#
loop_
_entity_poly.entity_id
_entity_poly.type
_entity_poly.pdbx_seq_one_letter_code
_entity_poly.pdbx_strand_id
1 'polypeptide(L)'
;MGKDEKRRLFRLLAFTSQQISRMPATEYQRSFGRSLLNLRRDSAVNSVDSASVTGGVGGHELSPMEAELDSFQRKVAERFIDLNASGCEDLLSLEWVGKLLDSFLSCQEEFRAILINHRSLITKPPMDRLVADYFERSVKALDVCNAIRDGVEQIRQWQKLIEIVICAFNNGGGGSSQRPLGEGQFRRARKTLIELAIGMLDEKDSSSSSVSSQHRNRSFGRNKDHLHHKTIGHFRSLSWSVSRSWSASKQLQAIGNNLATPRASDITATNGLVVPVYTMTSILLFVMWALVAAIPCQDRGLQVHFNVPRNYPWGGSLMSLHDRIIEESKKRERKNTCGLLKEIHQFERSSRLMNDLVDSVQFPLSDEKEVEVRERVEELGKLQEALKNGLDPFEKKVREVFHRIVRSRTEGLDSVGKHHGSE
;
A
#
# COMPACT_ATOMS: atom_id res chain seq x y z
N MET A 1 27.31 -13.21 0.24
CA MET A 1 26.72 -12.09 -0.53
C MET A 1 27.25 -12.10 -1.95
N GLY A 2 26.39 -12.36 -2.94
CA GLY A 2 26.78 -12.47 -4.35
C GLY A 2 27.23 -11.14 -4.95
N LYS A 3 28.08 -11.18 -5.98
CA LYS A 3 28.58 -9.97 -6.68
C LYS A 3 27.43 -9.07 -7.20
N ASP A 4 26.29 -9.65 -7.56
CA ASP A 4 25.12 -8.90 -8.05
C ASP A 4 24.31 -8.23 -6.93
N GLU A 5 24.30 -8.82 -5.73
CA GLU A 5 23.66 -8.26 -4.54
C GLU A 5 24.46 -7.07 -4.00
N LYS A 6 25.80 -7.19 -4.01
CA LYS A 6 26.71 -6.06 -3.75
C LYS A 6 26.49 -4.92 -4.74
N ARG A 7 26.30 -5.21 -6.04
CA ARG A 7 26.03 -4.18 -7.06
C ARG A 7 24.67 -3.53 -6.91
N ARG A 8 23.63 -4.24 -6.46
CA ARG A 8 22.32 -3.67 -6.15
C ARG A 8 22.37 -2.76 -4.92
N LEU A 9 23.04 -3.20 -3.84
CA LEU A 9 23.28 -2.38 -2.64
C LEU A 9 24.14 -1.15 -2.93
N PHE A 10 25.19 -1.27 -3.75
CA PHE A 10 26.03 -0.13 -4.13
C PHE A 10 25.25 0.88 -4.98
N ARG A 11 24.35 0.44 -5.87
CA ARG A 11 23.45 1.35 -6.60
C ARG A 11 22.42 2.00 -5.68
N LEU A 12 21.96 1.29 -4.65
CA LEU A 12 21.02 1.81 -3.64
C LEU A 12 21.70 2.89 -2.76
N LEU A 13 22.95 2.66 -2.33
CA LEU A 13 23.72 3.56 -1.46
C LEU A 13 24.38 4.73 -2.21
N ALA A 14 24.81 4.54 -3.46
CA ALA A 14 25.37 5.63 -4.27
C ALA A 14 24.30 6.66 -4.64
N PHE A 15 23.03 6.24 -4.77
CA PHE A 15 21.92 7.14 -5.09
C PHE A 15 21.43 7.94 -3.86
N THR A 16 21.50 7.37 -2.64
CA THR A 16 21.17 8.10 -1.41
C THR A 16 22.15 9.25 -1.13
N SER A 17 23.46 9.07 -1.41
CA SER A 17 24.45 10.15 -1.26
C SER A 17 24.24 11.30 -2.25
N GLN A 18 23.74 11.02 -3.46
CA GLN A 18 23.56 12.04 -4.49
C GLN A 18 22.27 12.88 -4.30
N GLN A 19 21.29 12.36 -3.54
CA GLN A 19 20.08 13.09 -3.13
C GLN A 19 20.30 13.95 -1.87
N ILE A 20 21.21 13.57 -0.97
CA ILE A 20 21.56 14.37 0.22
C ILE A 20 22.30 15.67 -0.17
N SER A 21 22.99 15.71 -1.31
CA SER A 21 23.78 16.87 -1.73
C SER A 21 22.98 18.00 -2.41
N ARG A 22 21.66 17.89 -2.54
CA ARG A 22 20.80 18.92 -3.14
C ARG A 22 19.65 19.32 -2.22
N MET A 23 19.95 20.02 -1.13
CA MET A 23 19.03 20.97 -0.48
C MET A 23 19.80 21.88 0.50
N PRO A 24 19.45 23.18 0.60
CA PRO A 24 20.09 24.10 1.54
C PRO A 24 19.60 23.85 2.98
N ALA A 25 20.49 24.09 3.94
CA ALA A 25 20.23 23.95 5.35
C ALA A 25 19.19 24.98 5.83
N THR A 26 18.10 24.51 6.43
CA THR A 26 17.28 25.30 7.35
C THR A 26 17.08 24.49 8.62
N GLU A 27 17.72 24.96 9.69
CA GLU A 27 17.52 24.59 11.08
C GLU A 27 16.03 24.60 11.45
N TYR A 28 15.52 23.50 11.99
CA TYR A 28 14.36 23.52 12.88
C TYR A 28 14.57 22.51 14.01
N GLN A 29 15.01 23.05 15.13
CA GLN A 29 15.17 22.39 16.41
C GLN A 29 13.80 22.32 17.11
N ARG A 30 13.27 21.11 17.33
CA ARG A 30 12.22 20.88 18.33
C ARG A 30 12.51 19.63 19.15
N SER A 31 13.04 19.92 20.34
CA SER A 31 13.02 19.06 21.52
C SER A 31 11.57 18.85 21.98
N PHE A 32 11.15 17.60 22.16
CA PHE A 32 10.00 17.28 23.01
C PHE A 32 10.44 16.35 24.13
N GLY A 33 10.54 16.96 25.31
CA GLY A 33 10.79 16.30 26.58
C GLY A 33 9.59 15.48 27.04
N ARG A 34 9.93 14.45 27.80
CA ARG A 34 9.03 13.60 28.57
C ARG A 34 8.22 14.47 29.55
N SER A 35 6.91 14.22 29.67
CA SER A 35 6.19 14.58 30.89
C SER A 35 5.10 13.56 31.20
N LEU A 36 5.38 12.77 32.23
CA LEU A 36 4.45 11.97 33.00
C LEU A 36 3.60 12.92 33.85
N LEU A 37 2.27 12.80 33.82
CA LEU A 37 1.43 13.06 35.00
C LEU A 37 0.13 12.25 34.92
N ASN A 38 -0.02 11.36 35.90
CA ASN A 38 -1.26 10.72 36.30
C ASN A 38 -2.23 11.77 36.85
N LEU A 39 -3.51 11.71 36.45
CA LEU A 39 -4.59 12.31 37.23
C LEU A 39 -5.83 11.42 37.20
N ARG A 40 -5.89 10.56 38.21
CA ARG A 40 -7.03 10.23 39.09
C ARG A 40 -8.44 10.50 38.53
N ARG A 41 -9.23 9.44 38.42
CA ARG A 41 -10.70 9.50 38.59
C ARG A 41 -11.17 8.32 39.42
N ASP A 42 -11.57 8.62 40.65
CA ASP A 42 -12.33 7.75 41.53
C ASP A 42 -13.76 7.62 40.99
N SER A 43 -14.25 6.38 40.86
CA SER A 43 -15.68 6.08 41.05
C SER A 43 -15.81 4.65 41.54
N ALA A 44 -16.10 4.52 42.83
CA ALA A 44 -16.51 3.30 43.49
C ALA A 44 -17.80 2.75 42.88
N VAL A 45 -18.00 1.42 42.96
CA VAL A 45 -19.20 0.75 43.47
C VAL A 45 -18.96 -0.78 43.43
N ASN A 46 -19.34 -1.42 44.55
CA ASN A 46 -19.47 -2.87 44.85
C ASN A 46 -18.27 -3.63 45.46
N SER A 47 -18.23 -3.48 46.78
CA SER A 47 -17.76 -4.42 47.79
C SER A 47 -18.63 -5.69 47.85
N VAL A 48 -18.00 -6.86 47.84
CA VAL A 48 -18.40 -7.99 48.70
C VAL A 48 -17.11 -8.71 49.13
N ASP A 49 -16.80 -8.62 50.41
CA ASP A 49 -15.72 -9.32 51.08
C ASP A 49 -15.97 -10.83 51.14
N SER A 50 -14.90 -11.60 50.95
CA SER A 50 -14.75 -12.91 51.59
C SER A 50 -13.27 -13.12 51.87
N ALA A 51 -12.91 -12.96 53.14
CA ALA A 51 -11.55 -13.09 53.64
C ALA A 51 -11.16 -14.55 53.90
N SER A 52 -9.88 -14.81 53.61
CA SER A 52 -8.97 -15.79 54.22
C SER A 52 -9.24 -17.29 54.08
N VAL A 53 -8.50 -17.93 53.16
CA VAL A 53 -7.64 -19.08 53.50
C VAL A 53 -6.30 -18.90 52.81
N THR A 54 -5.25 -19.06 53.61
CA THR A 54 -3.83 -18.99 53.30
C THR A 54 -3.38 -20.13 52.38
N GLY A 55 -2.65 -19.79 51.32
CA GLY A 55 -1.94 -20.75 50.45
C GLY A 55 -1.17 -20.00 49.37
N GLY A 56 0.17 -20.01 49.46
CA GLY A 56 1.04 -19.14 48.67
C GLY A 56 0.82 -19.21 47.16
N VAL A 57 0.58 -18.06 46.55
CA VAL A 57 0.77 -17.84 45.12
C VAL A 57 1.73 -16.68 45.03
N GLY A 58 2.99 -16.99 44.70
CA GLY A 58 3.95 -15.97 44.32
C GLY A 58 3.35 -15.18 43.17
N GLY A 59 3.11 -13.90 43.38
CA GLY A 59 2.87 -12.98 42.28
C GLY A 59 4.10 -13.07 41.38
N HIS A 60 3.94 -13.72 40.22
CA HIS A 60 4.98 -13.79 39.22
C HIS A 60 5.13 -12.36 38.68
N GLU A 61 5.98 -11.55 39.31
CA GLU A 61 6.38 -10.27 38.75
C GLU A 61 7.00 -10.58 37.38
N LEU A 62 6.29 -10.17 36.32
CA LEU A 62 6.78 -10.36 34.95
C LEU A 62 8.16 -9.72 34.85
N SER A 63 9.10 -10.45 34.27
CA SER A 63 10.41 -9.88 33.95
C SER A 63 10.21 -8.60 33.13
N PRO A 64 11.05 -7.56 33.29
CA PRO A 64 10.95 -6.33 32.49
C PRO A 64 10.87 -6.60 30.98
N MET A 65 11.55 -7.66 30.53
CA MET A 65 11.50 -8.15 29.16
C MET A 65 10.12 -8.71 28.80
N GLU A 66 9.57 -9.61 29.60
CA GLU A 66 8.22 -10.19 29.37
C GLU A 66 7.16 -9.09 29.32
N ALA A 67 7.22 -8.11 30.21
CA ALA A 67 6.32 -6.97 30.22
C ALA A 67 6.42 -6.10 28.96
N GLU A 68 7.63 -5.91 28.41
CA GLU A 68 7.85 -5.21 27.14
C GLU A 68 7.26 -6.00 25.96
N LEU A 69 7.49 -7.31 25.91
CA LEU A 69 6.96 -8.18 24.86
C LEU A 69 5.42 -8.21 24.88
N ASP A 70 4.82 -8.34 26.07
CA ASP A 70 3.37 -8.30 26.25
C ASP A 70 2.78 -6.93 25.89
N SER A 71 3.46 -5.84 26.24
CA SER A 71 3.04 -4.50 25.82
C SER A 71 3.04 -4.37 24.30
N PHE A 72 4.04 -4.91 23.61
CA PHE A 72 4.08 -4.89 22.15
C PHE A 72 2.91 -5.67 21.54
N GLN A 73 2.66 -6.89 22.01
CA GLN A 73 1.54 -7.71 21.51
C GLN A 73 0.18 -7.04 21.72
N ARG A 74 -0.04 -6.40 22.89
CA ARG A 74 -1.27 -5.65 23.18
C ARG A 74 -1.46 -4.45 22.26
N LYS A 75 -0.41 -3.64 22.05
CA LYS A 75 -0.50 -2.47 21.17
C LYS A 75 -0.73 -2.84 19.70
N VAL A 76 -0.13 -3.95 19.23
CA VAL A 76 -0.46 -4.50 17.92
C VAL A 76 -1.95 -4.86 17.85
N ALA A 77 -2.48 -5.51 18.88
CA ALA A 77 -3.89 -5.90 18.93
C ALA A 77 -4.82 -4.68 18.92
N GLU A 78 -4.56 -3.69 19.77
CA GLU A 78 -5.32 -2.42 19.82
C GLU A 78 -5.39 -1.76 18.43
N ARG A 79 -4.25 -1.60 17.75
CA ARG A 79 -4.20 -1.01 16.40
C ARG A 79 -5.03 -1.76 15.37
N PHE A 80 -5.04 -3.09 15.42
CA PHE A 80 -5.81 -3.92 14.48
C PHE A 80 -7.30 -4.01 14.86
N ILE A 81 -7.64 -3.85 16.14
CA ILE A 81 -9.02 -3.68 16.60
C ILE A 81 -9.57 -2.34 16.09
N ASP A 82 -8.82 -1.25 16.27
CA ASP A 82 -9.21 0.08 15.80
C ASP A 82 -9.38 0.12 14.27
N LEU A 83 -8.49 -0.56 13.54
CA LEU A 83 -8.60 -0.69 12.08
C LEU A 83 -9.85 -1.49 11.68
N ASN A 84 -10.25 -2.48 12.48
CA ASN A 84 -11.48 -3.25 12.27
C ASN A 84 -12.75 -2.46 12.58
N ALA A 85 -12.69 -1.55 13.56
CA ALA A 85 -13.82 -0.69 13.94
C ALA A 85 -14.25 0.26 12.80
N SER A 86 -13.40 0.45 11.78
CA SER A 86 -13.80 1.12 10.54
C SER A 86 -14.96 0.37 9.87
N GLY A 87 -16.00 1.12 9.50
CA GLY A 87 -17.22 0.56 8.92
C GLY A 87 -16.94 -0.28 7.66
N CYS A 88 -17.88 -1.17 7.32
CA CYS A 88 -17.77 -1.98 6.08
C CYS A 88 -17.60 -1.09 4.84
N GLU A 89 -18.21 0.09 4.85
CA GLU A 89 -18.15 1.08 3.77
C GLU A 89 -16.75 1.68 3.56
N ASP A 90 -15.90 1.71 4.59
CA ASP A 90 -14.58 2.38 4.51
C ASP A 90 -13.44 1.42 4.15
N LEU A 91 -13.71 0.11 4.17
CA LEU A 91 -12.73 -0.93 3.87
C LEU A 91 -12.09 -0.70 2.49
N LEU A 92 -10.76 -0.73 2.42
CA LEU A 92 -9.98 -0.49 1.21
C LEU A 92 -10.25 0.88 0.54
N SER A 93 -10.66 1.90 1.29
CA SER A 93 -10.50 3.30 0.88
C SER A 93 -9.04 3.76 1.04
N LEU A 94 -8.65 4.86 0.38
CA LEU A 94 -7.33 5.49 0.57
C LEU A 94 -7.08 5.86 2.03
N GLU A 95 -8.11 6.31 2.73
CA GLU A 95 -8.03 6.61 4.16
C GLU A 95 -7.76 5.35 4.99
N TRP A 96 -8.51 4.27 4.75
CA TRP A 96 -8.35 3.02 5.47
C TRP A 96 -6.99 2.37 5.23
N VAL A 97 -6.53 2.33 3.97
CA VAL A 97 -5.19 1.85 3.64
C VAL A 97 -4.13 2.75 4.29
N GLY A 98 -4.36 4.06 4.31
CA GLY A 98 -3.52 5.01 5.05
C GLY A 98 -3.39 4.67 6.54
N LYS A 99 -4.49 4.31 7.22
CA LYS A 99 -4.48 3.87 8.63
C LYS A 99 -3.76 2.54 8.81
N LEU A 100 -3.93 1.59 7.89
CA LEU A 100 -3.17 0.33 7.89
C LEU A 100 -1.66 0.57 7.83
N LEU A 101 -1.21 1.48 6.96
CA LEU A 101 0.23 1.82 6.85
C LEU A 101 0.75 2.52 8.11
N ASP A 102 -0.04 3.40 8.73
CA ASP A 102 0.35 4.05 9.99
C ASP A 102 0.48 3.04 11.14
N SER A 103 -0.46 2.09 11.23
CA SER A 103 -0.40 0.98 12.18
C SER A 103 0.84 0.12 11.96
N PHE A 104 1.17 -0.20 10.70
CA PHE A 104 2.39 -0.93 10.37
C PHE A 104 3.67 -0.19 10.78
N LEU A 105 3.78 1.09 10.44
CA LEU A 105 4.93 1.93 10.79
C LEU A 105 5.11 2.05 12.31
N SER A 106 4.00 2.16 13.05
CA SER A 106 4.01 2.18 14.51
C SER A 106 4.50 0.85 15.10
N CYS A 107 4.01 -0.28 14.58
CA CYS A 107 4.49 -1.60 14.98
C CYS A 107 5.97 -1.83 14.63
N GLN A 108 6.44 -1.34 13.48
CA GLN A 108 7.85 -1.39 13.10
C GLN A 108 8.74 -0.66 14.10
N GLU A 109 8.33 0.52 14.58
CA GLU A 109 9.14 1.30 15.52
C GLU A 109 9.26 0.60 16.89
N GLU A 110 8.18 0.01 17.39
CA GLU A 110 8.21 -0.74 18.64
C GLU A 110 9.02 -2.03 18.51
N PHE A 111 8.84 -2.76 17.41
CA PHE A 111 9.66 -3.95 17.14
C PHE A 111 11.14 -3.62 17.03
N ARG A 112 11.47 -2.52 16.35
CA ARG A 112 12.83 -2.00 16.26
C ARG A 112 13.42 -1.69 17.64
N ALA A 113 12.63 -1.09 18.54
CA ALA A 113 13.08 -0.85 19.92
C ALA A 113 13.40 -2.16 20.66
N ILE A 114 12.55 -3.18 20.53
CA ILE A 114 12.81 -4.54 21.07
C ILE A 114 14.12 -5.09 20.51
N LEU A 115 14.36 -4.93 19.20
CA LEU A 115 15.58 -5.43 18.57
C LEU A 115 16.85 -4.76 19.12
N ILE A 116 16.77 -3.47 19.44
CA ILE A 116 17.89 -2.70 19.99
C ILE A 116 18.10 -3.05 21.47
N ASN A 117 17.03 -3.10 22.26
CA ASN A 117 17.07 -3.35 23.70
C ASN A 117 17.64 -4.74 24.03
N HIS A 118 17.32 -5.75 23.21
CA HIS A 118 17.73 -7.15 23.44
C HIS A 118 18.80 -7.63 22.46
N ARG A 119 19.60 -6.71 21.92
CA ARG A 119 20.58 -6.98 20.85
C ARG A 119 21.52 -8.16 21.15
N SER A 120 21.98 -8.29 22.39
CA SER A 120 22.90 -9.37 22.80
C SER A 120 22.30 -10.78 22.71
N LEU A 121 20.96 -10.90 22.79
CA LEU A 121 20.24 -12.15 22.61
C LEU A 121 19.91 -12.38 21.13
N ILE A 122 19.66 -11.30 20.38
CA ILE A 122 19.30 -11.35 18.96
C ILE A 122 20.48 -11.76 18.07
N THR A 123 21.71 -11.37 18.41
CA THR A 123 22.90 -11.77 17.64
C THR A 123 23.32 -13.22 17.87
N LYS A 124 22.62 -13.96 18.74
CA LYS A 124 22.91 -15.36 19.05
C LYS A 124 21.91 -16.30 18.36
N PRO A 125 22.33 -17.52 18.00
CA PRO A 125 21.40 -18.55 17.54
C PRO A 125 20.33 -18.89 18.58
N PRO A 126 19.07 -19.17 18.18
CA PRO A 126 18.57 -19.17 16.79
C PRO A 126 18.01 -17.81 16.31
N MET A 127 18.07 -16.77 17.16
CA MET A 127 17.44 -15.47 16.89
C MET A 127 18.07 -14.72 15.72
N ASP A 128 19.39 -14.85 15.56
CA ASP A 128 20.15 -14.24 14.47
C ASP A 128 19.59 -14.62 13.09
N ARG A 129 19.28 -15.91 12.91
CA ARG A 129 18.68 -16.46 11.69
C ARG A 129 17.25 -15.98 11.52
N LEU A 130 16.43 -16.02 12.57
CA LEU A 130 15.03 -15.58 12.50
C LEU A 130 14.91 -14.11 12.09
N VAL A 131 15.77 -13.26 12.63
CA VAL A 131 15.84 -11.84 12.28
C VAL A 131 16.39 -11.64 10.87
N ALA A 132 17.40 -12.41 10.46
CA ALA A 132 17.90 -12.38 9.09
C ALA A 132 16.82 -12.77 8.07
N ASP A 133 16.07 -13.84 8.34
CA ASP A 133 14.97 -14.31 7.48
C ASP A 133 13.84 -13.27 7.41
N TYR A 134 13.54 -12.58 8.51
CA TYR A 134 12.61 -11.44 8.51
C TYR A 134 13.08 -10.30 7.59
N PHE A 135 14.37 -9.95 7.65
CA PHE A 135 14.91 -8.91 6.79
C PHE A 135 14.98 -9.32 5.33
N GLU A 136 15.20 -10.61 5.03
CA GLU A 136 15.11 -11.14 3.66
C GLU A 136 13.69 -10.98 3.09
N ARG A 137 12.67 -11.37 3.88
CA ARG A 137 11.26 -11.15 3.53
C ARG A 137 10.94 -9.67 3.35
N SER A 138 11.52 -8.81 4.17
CA SER A 138 11.38 -7.35 4.05
C SER A 138 11.94 -6.81 2.74
N VAL A 139 12.94 -7.45 2.12
CA VAL A 139 13.40 -7.09 0.76
C VAL A 139 12.32 -7.35 -0.28
N LYS A 140 11.62 -8.48 -0.18
CA LYS A 140 10.52 -8.81 -1.09
C LYS A 140 9.37 -7.81 -0.94
N ALA A 141 9.13 -7.32 0.28
CA ALA A 141 8.19 -6.24 0.52
C ALA A 141 8.57 -4.93 -0.18
N LEU A 142 9.87 -4.62 -0.33
CA LEU A 142 10.30 -3.45 -1.12
C LEU A 142 9.95 -3.60 -2.61
N ASP A 143 10.03 -4.81 -3.16
CA ASP A 143 9.58 -5.09 -4.53
C ASP A 143 8.07 -4.87 -4.68
N VAL A 144 7.27 -5.22 -3.66
CA VAL A 144 5.84 -4.90 -3.61
C VAL A 144 5.62 -3.39 -3.57
N CYS A 145 6.29 -2.64 -2.68
CA CYS A 145 6.18 -1.18 -2.62
C CYS A 145 6.47 -0.49 -3.96
N ASN A 146 7.44 -1.01 -4.74
CA ASN A 146 7.73 -0.51 -6.08
C ASN A 146 6.55 -0.73 -7.04
N ALA A 147 5.98 -1.94 -7.06
CA ALA A 147 4.81 -2.24 -7.89
C ALA A 147 3.58 -1.41 -7.49
N ILE A 148 3.39 -1.17 -6.19
CA ILE A 148 2.31 -0.31 -5.69
C ILE A 148 2.47 1.13 -6.17
N ARG A 149 3.69 1.68 -6.15
CA ARG A 149 3.95 3.01 -6.71
C ARG A 149 3.64 3.05 -8.20
N ASP A 150 4.01 2.02 -8.96
CA ASP A 150 3.71 1.95 -10.39
C ASP A 150 2.19 1.86 -10.64
N GLY A 151 1.46 1.11 -9.80
CA GLY A 151 -0.01 1.09 -9.80
C GLY A 151 -0.64 2.44 -9.46
N VAL A 152 -0.05 3.21 -8.53
CA VAL A 152 -0.47 4.60 -8.25
C VAL A 152 -0.29 5.49 -9.47
N GLU A 153 0.81 5.34 -10.22
CA GLU A 153 1.01 6.10 -11.46
C GLU A 153 -0.03 5.71 -12.53
N GLN A 154 -0.43 4.43 -12.60
CA GLN A 154 -1.53 4.01 -13.47
C GLN A 154 -2.85 4.71 -13.10
N ILE A 155 -3.17 4.81 -11.82
CA ILE A 155 -4.37 5.54 -11.35
C ILE A 155 -4.27 7.03 -11.73
N ARG A 156 -3.08 7.65 -11.63
CA ARG A 156 -2.86 9.05 -12.07
C ARG A 156 -3.04 9.22 -13.58
N GLN A 157 -2.72 8.21 -14.39
CA GLN A 157 -2.99 8.25 -15.83
C GLN A 157 -4.49 8.26 -16.10
N TRP A 158 -5.26 7.42 -15.42
CA TRP A 158 -6.73 7.44 -15.50
C TRP A 158 -7.31 8.78 -15.08
N GLN A 159 -6.76 9.37 -14.01
CA GLN A 159 -7.12 10.71 -13.55
C GLN A 159 -6.93 11.78 -14.64
N LYS A 160 -5.79 11.75 -15.35
CA LYS A 160 -5.51 12.67 -16.47
C LYS A 160 -6.49 12.49 -17.63
N LEU A 161 -6.89 11.26 -17.93
CA LEU A 161 -7.89 10.99 -18.98
C LEU A 161 -9.26 11.59 -18.62
N ILE A 162 -9.71 11.45 -17.38
CA ILE A 162 -10.94 12.12 -16.93
C ILE A 162 -10.83 13.63 -16.92
N GLU A 163 -9.67 14.18 -16.54
CA GLU A 163 -9.44 15.63 -16.62
C GLU A 163 -9.62 16.14 -18.05
N ILE A 164 -9.15 15.40 -19.07
CA ILE A 164 -9.40 15.71 -20.48
C ILE A 164 -10.90 15.66 -20.82
N VAL A 165 -11.64 14.67 -20.30
CA VAL A 165 -13.10 14.59 -20.48
C VAL A 165 -13.79 15.82 -19.88
N ILE A 166 -13.45 16.19 -18.65
CA ILE A 166 -13.98 17.37 -17.96
C ILE A 166 -13.66 18.64 -18.75
N CYS A 167 -12.42 18.82 -19.20
CA CYS A 167 -12.00 19.96 -20.03
C CYS A 167 -12.72 20.00 -21.39
N ALA A 168 -13.07 18.85 -21.97
CA ALA A 168 -13.81 18.83 -23.23
C ALA A 168 -15.19 19.48 -23.12
N PHE A 169 -15.84 19.36 -21.95
CA PHE A 169 -17.13 19.98 -21.65
C PHE A 169 -16.98 21.37 -21.02
N ASN A 170 -15.92 21.59 -20.23
CA ASN A 170 -15.59 22.87 -19.61
C ASN A 170 -14.76 23.74 -20.56
N ASN A 171 -15.38 24.29 -21.60
CA ASN A 171 -14.76 25.34 -22.40
C ASN A 171 -14.84 26.69 -21.64
N GLY A 172 -13.68 27.19 -21.19
CA GLY A 172 -13.56 28.35 -20.32
C GLY A 172 -14.02 29.70 -20.89
N GLY A 173 -14.46 30.55 -19.96
CA GLY A 173 -14.65 31.98 -20.11
C GLY A 173 -15.55 32.54 -19.00
N GLY A 174 -14.96 33.19 -18.00
CA GLY A 174 -15.64 33.81 -16.84
C GLY A 174 -16.56 34.99 -17.19
N GLY A 175 -17.61 34.71 -17.95
CA GLY A 175 -18.71 35.60 -18.27
C GLY A 175 -19.98 34.77 -18.40
N SER A 176 -21.10 35.34 -17.96
CA SER A 176 -22.40 34.73 -17.66
C SER A 176 -23.17 34.05 -18.83
N SER A 177 -22.48 33.53 -19.86
CA SER A 177 -23.07 32.73 -20.93
C SER A 177 -22.20 31.51 -21.23
N GLN A 178 -22.59 30.38 -20.67
CA GLN A 178 -22.05 29.07 -21.03
C GLN A 178 -22.39 28.79 -22.50
N ARG A 179 -21.38 28.51 -23.34
CA ARG A 179 -21.63 28.15 -24.75
C ARG A 179 -22.38 26.82 -24.82
N PRO A 180 -23.35 26.66 -25.73
CA PRO A 180 -24.07 25.41 -25.90
C PRO A 180 -23.12 24.26 -26.25
N LEU A 181 -23.41 23.06 -25.75
CA LEU A 181 -22.55 21.91 -25.98
C LEU A 181 -22.67 21.42 -27.43
N GLY A 182 -21.53 21.32 -28.12
CA GLY A 182 -21.46 20.92 -29.53
C GLY A 182 -20.98 19.47 -29.72
N GLU A 183 -21.32 18.88 -30.87
CA GLU A 183 -20.95 17.51 -31.25
C GLU A 183 -19.45 17.23 -31.13
N GLY A 184 -18.61 18.22 -31.44
CA GLY A 184 -17.15 18.11 -31.31
C GLY A 184 -16.67 17.84 -29.88
N GLN A 185 -17.36 18.34 -28.85
CA GLN A 185 -17.02 18.08 -27.45
C GLN A 185 -17.32 16.63 -27.09
N PHE A 186 -18.49 16.13 -27.48
CA PHE A 186 -18.89 14.73 -27.27
C PHE A 186 -17.95 13.75 -27.99
N ARG A 187 -17.56 14.03 -29.23
CA ARG A 187 -16.59 13.17 -29.97
C ARG A 187 -15.23 13.09 -29.24
N ARG A 188 -14.74 14.19 -28.68
CA ARG A 188 -13.47 14.21 -27.90
C ARG A 188 -13.60 13.47 -26.58
N ALA A 189 -14.69 13.70 -25.84
CA ALA A 189 -14.97 13.01 -24.60
C ALA A 189 -15.10 11.50 -24.82
N ARG A 190 -15.88 11.07 -25.82
CA ARG A 190 -16.05 9.67 -26.19
C ARG A 190 -14.73 8.96 -26.48
N LYS A 191 -13.87 9.58 -27.31
CA LYS A 191 -12.53 9.02 -27.60
C LYS A 191 -11.73 8.78 -26.32
N THR A 192 -11.76 9.74 -25.40
CA THR A 192 -10.98 9.68 -24.15
C THR A 192 -11.58 8.67 -23.16
N LEU A 193 -12.91 8.56 -23.10
CA LEU A 193 -13.61 7.57 -22.27
C LEU A 193 -13.33 6.13 -22.76
N ILE A 194 -13.24 5.92 -24.08
CA ILE A 194 -12.82 4.63 -24.65
C ILE A 194 -11.37 4.30 -24.25
N GLU A 195 -10.46 5.27 -24.35
CA GLU A 195 -9.06 5.09 -23.92
C GLU A 195 -8.94 4.75 -22.43
N LEU A 196 -9.74 5.43 -21.59
CA LEU A 196 -9.83 5.14 -20.16
C LEU A 196 -10.39 3.73 -19.90
N ALA A 197 -11.48 3.35 -20.56
CA ALA A 197 -12.08 2.04 -20.41
C ALA A 197 -11.08 0.93 -20.77
N ILE A 198 -10.32 1.09 -21.87
CA ILE A 198 -9.25 0.16 -22.24
C ILE A 198 -8.16 0.12 -21.17
N GLY A 199 -7.71 1.28 -20.68
CA GLY A 199 -6.65 1.38 -19.68
C GLY A 199 -7.01 0.83 -18.30
N MET A 200 -8.30 0.67 -17.99
CA MET A 200 -8.81 0.10 -16.73
C MET A 200 -9.03 -1.41 -16.78
N LEU A 201 -8.93 -2.04 -17.95
CA LEU A 201 -8.99 -3.51 -18.06
C LEU A 201 -7.72 -4.13 -17.47
N ASP A 202 -7.87 -5.20 -16.69
CA ASP A 202 -6.74 -5.98 -16.17
C ASP A 202 -6.02 -6.67 -17.35
N GLU A 203 -4.69 -6.55 -17.45
CA GLU A 203 -3.88 -7.23 -18.47
C GLU A 203 -3.75 -8.74 -18.16
N LYS A 204 -4.88 -9.43 -18.01
CA LYS A 204 -4.91 -10.87 -17.75
C LYS A 204 -4.55 -11.70 -18.99
N ASP A 205 -4.54 -11.10 -20.18
CA ASP A 205 -4.34 -11.80 -21.47
C ASP A 205 -3.13 -11.31 -22.30
N SER A 206 -2.06 -10.85 -21.66
CA SER A 206 -0.85 -10.41 -22.38
C SER A 206 0.12 -11.56 -22.69
N SER A 207 -0.35 -12.55 -23.45
CA SER A 207 0.51 -13.41 -24.27
C SER A 207 0.28 -13.25 -25.79
N SER A 208 -0.66 -12.41 -26.27
CA SER A 208 -0.83 -12.24 -27.72
C SER A 208 -1.67 -11.05 -28.24
N SER A 209 -1.52 -9.81 -27.74
CA SER A 209 -2.30 -8.69 -28.32
C SER A 209 -1.66 -7.30 -28.19
N SER A 210 -0.48 -7.12 -28.77
CA SER A 210 0.05 -5.79 -29.07
C SER A 210 -0.64 -5.15 -30.28
N VAL A 211 -1.93 -4.79 -30.18
CA VAL A 211 -2.67 -4.14 -31.29
C VAL A 211 -3.33 -2.80 -30.92
N SER A 212 -3.40 -2.39 -29.66
CA SER A 212 -4.22 -1.21 -29.30
C SER A 212 -3.50 0.14 -29.21
N SER A 213 -2.20 0.24 -29.49
CA SER A 213 -1.44 1.51 -29.36
C SER A 213 -0.94 2.11 -30.68
N GLN A 214 -1.72 1.96 -31.76
CA GLN A 214 -1.48 2.66 -33.03
C GLN A 214 -2.65 3.55 -33.45
N HIS A 215 -3.02 4.52 -32.62
CA HIS A 215 -3.71 5.72 -33.12
C HIS A 215 -2.76 6.92 -33.06
N ARG A 216 -1.85 6.99 -34.03
CA ARG A 216 -1.05 8.20 -34.27
C ARG A 216 -1.93 9.29 -34.87
N ASN A 217 -1.93 10.45 -34.23
CA ASN A 217 -2.38 11.72 -34.79
C ASN A 217 -1.67 11.96 -36.14
N ARG A 218 -2.45 12.19 -37.18
CA ARG A 218 -2.01 12.48 -38.54
C ARG A 218 -1.79 14.00 -38.64
N SER A 219 -0.55 14.46 -38.45
CA SER A 219 -0.13 15.80 -38.87
C SER A 219 0.49 15.73 -40.27
N PHE A 220 0.25 16.79 -41.05
CA PHE A 220 0.72 16.96 -42.42
C PHE A 220 2.24 16.86 -42.53
N GLY A 221 2.71 16.03 -43.47
CA GLY A 221 4.12 15.96 -43.87
C GLY A 221 4.32 14.95 -45.00
N ARG A 222 4.49 15.44 -46.23
CA ARG A 222 4.92 14.63 -47.39
C ARG A 222 6.38 14.23 -47.18
N ASN A 223 6.70 12.93 -47.13
CA ASN A 223 7.74 12.38 -47.99
C ASN A 223 7.67 10.85 -48.09
N LYS A 224 7.96 10.37 -49.30
CA LYS A 224 8.12 8.96 -49.69
C LYS A 224 9.60 8.60 -49.47
N ASP A 225 9.89 7.44 -48.89
CA ASP A 225 10.90 6.46 -49.33
C ASP A 225 11.44 5.56 -48.19
N HIS A 226 11.35 4.27 -48.49
CA HIS A 226 12.08 3.07 -48.05
C HIS A 226 12.68 2.91 -46.64
N LEU A 227 12.18 1.86 -45.97
CA LEU A 227 12.86 0.88 -45.11
C LEU A 227 14.09 1.33 -44.30
N HIS A 228 13.87 1.64 -43.02
CA HIS A 228 14.52 0.97 -41.89
C HIS A 228 13.76 1.40 -40.63
N HIS A 229 12.96 0.49 -40.07
CA HIS A 229 12.09 0.74 -38.91
C HIS A 229 12.94 0.85 -37.63
N LYS A 230 13.63 1.98 -37.46
CA LYS A 230 14.19 2.38 -36.15
C LYS A 230 13.01 2.72 -35.23
N THR A 231 12.79 1.84 -34.28
CA THR A 231 11.85 1.95 -33.16
C THR A 231 12.20 3.18 -32.31
N ILE A 232 11.63 4.33 -32.68
CA ILE A 232 11.54 5.57 -31.90
C ILE A 232 10.12 5.59 -31.31
N GLY A 233 9.89 5.67 -30.01
CA GLY A 233 10.77 5.64 -28.86
C GLY A 233 9.87 5.32 -27.68
N HIS A 234 10.20 4.24 -26.98
CA HIS A 234 9.80 4.10 -25.58
C HIS A 234 10.14 5.41 -24.90
N PHE A 235 9.15 6.11 -24.34
CA PHE A 235 9.47 7.14 -23.38
C PHE A 235 10.27 6.46 -22.27
N ARG A 236 11.56 6.74 -22.27
CA ARG A 236 12.48 6.50 -21.18
C ARG A 236 11.97 7.33 -20.00
N SER A 237 10.99 6.80 -19.29
CA SER A 237 10.97 7.01 -17.84
C SER A 237 12.22 6.32 -17.32
N LEU A 238 13.21 7.13 -16.93
CA LEU A 238 14.33 6.62 -16.16
C LEU A 238 13.78 6.19 -14.80
N SER A 239 13.88 4.88 -14.56
CA SER A 239 13.83 4.18 -13.27
C SER A 239 12.50 3.48 -12.95
N TRP A 240 12.59 2.14 -12.95
CA TRP A 240 11.79 1.21 -12.13
C TRP A 240 10.60 0.45 -12.74
N SER A 241 10.43 0.39 -14.08
CA SER A 241 9.49 -0.58 -14.66
C SER A 241 9.84 -2.01 -14.19
N VAL A 242 8.91 -2.66 -13.51
CA VAL A 242 9.12 -4.03 -13.03
C VAL A 242 9.27 -4.98 -14.21
N SER A 243 10.19 -5.95 -14.12
CA SER A 243 10.43 -6.90 -15.21
C SER A 243 9.16 -7.65 -15.59
N ARG A 244 8.97 -8.01 -16.87
CA ARG A 244 7.85 -8.84 -17.34
C ARG A 244 7.68 -10.18 -16.60
N SER A 245 8.72 -10.65 -15.89
CA SER A 245 8.70 -11.87 -15.06
C SER A 245 8.24 -11.65 -13.61
N TRP A 246 7.89 -10.42 -13.21
CA TRP A 246 7.42 -10.15 -11.86
C TRP A 246 5.96 -10.53 -11.67
N SER A 247 5.61 -10.88 -10.44
CA SER A 247 4.27 -11.31 -10.05
C SER A 247 4.07 -10.98 -8.58
N ALA A 248 2.97 -10.29 -8.28
CA ALA A 248 2.61 -9.95 -6.91
C ALA A 248 2.37 -11.22 -6.08
N SER A 249 1.65 -12.20 -6.64
CA SER A 249 1.37 -13.49 -5.99
C SER A 249 2.66 -14.21 -5.57
N LYS A 250 3.67 -14.25 -6.45
CA LYS A 250 4.98 -14.86 -6.14
C LYS A 250 5.74 -14.09 -5.05
N GLN A 251 5.68 -12.76 -5.05
CA GLN A 251 6.31 -11.98 -3.97
C GLN A 251 5.64 -12.23 -2.62
N LEU A 252 4.30 -12.26 -2.60
CA LEU A 252 3.55 -12.52 -1.38
C LEU A 252 3.78 -13.95 -0.87
N GLN A 253 3.80 -14.94 -1.77
CA GLN A 253 4.19 -16.31 -1.43
C GLN A 253 5.61 -16.36 -0.87
N ALA A 254 6.57 -15.66 -1.46
CA ALA A 254 7.95 -15.61 -0.95
C ALA A 254 8.05 -14.99 0.45
N ILE A 255 7.22 -13.99 0.77
CA ILE A 255 7.13 -13.40 2.11
C ILE A 255 6.52 -14.42 3.09
N GLY A 256 5.44 -15.09 2.72
CA GLY A 256 4.73 -16.06 3.56
C GLY A 256 5.38 -17.45 3.63
N ASN A 257 6.36 -17.74 2.78
CA ASN A 257 6.96 -19.07 2.69
C ASN A 257 7.64 -19.44 4.02
N ASN A 258 7.36 -20.65 4.51
CA ASN A 258 7.85 -21.17 5.78
C ASN A 258 7.55 -20.26 7.00
N LEU A 259 6.49 -19.45 6.95
CA LEU A 259 6.02 -18.69 8.10
C LEU A 259 5.23 -19.61 9.03
N ALA A 260 5.93 -20.24 9.97
CA ALA A 260 5.34 -21.13 10.96
C ALA A 260 5.11 -20.41 12.29
N THR A 261 4.02 -20.77 12.98
CA THR A 261 3.78 -20.34 14.35
C THR A 261 4.90 -20.85 15.27
N PRO A 262 5.50 -19.99 16.10
CA PRO A 262 6.48 -20.42 17.10
C PRO A 262 5.91 -21.47 18.04
N ARG A 263 6.62 -22.58 18.23
CA ARG A 263 6.23 -23.62 19.19
C ARG A 263 6.62 -23.19 20.60
N ALA A 264 5.99 -23.79 21.61
CA ALA A 264 6.33 -23.52 23.02
C ALA A 264 7.83 -23.71 23.31
N SER A 265 8.47 -24.72 22.71
CA SER A 265 9.92 -24.93 22.82
C SER A 265 10.75 -23.78 22.24
N ASP A 266 10.32 -23.20 21.12
CA ASP A 266 11.02 -22.12 20.44
C ASP A 266 10.87 -20.81 21.23
N ILE A 267 9.71 -20.60 21.86
CA ILE A 267 9.44 -19.47 22.76
C ILE A 267 10.35 -19.55 23.98
N THR A 268 10.41 -20.70 24.67
CA THR A 268 11.29 -20.88 25.83
C THR A 268 12.76 -20.72 25.45
N ALA A 269 13.20 -21.29 24.32
CA ALA A 269 14.59 -21.21 23.87
C ALA A 269 15.05 -19.79 23.51
N THR A 270 14.12 -18.88 23.18
CA THR A 270 14.42 -17.51 22.75
C THR A 270 14.02 -16.46 23.77
N ASN A 271 13.65 -16.87 24.99
CA ASN A 271 13.09 -15.99 26.03
C ASN A 271 11.91 -15.15 25.50
N GLY A 272 11.10 -15.73 24.61
CA GLY A 272 9.95 -15.07 23.99
C GLY A 272 10.25 -14.17 22.78
N LEU A 273 11.51 -13.86 22.45
CA LEU A 273 11.85 -12.93 21.35
C LEU A 273 11.41 -13.40 19.96
N VAL A 274 11.21 -14.71 19.78
CA VAL A 274 10.66 -15.25 18.52
C VAL A 274 9.24 -14.72 18.23
N VAL A 275 8.47 -14.38 19.27
CA VAL A 275 7.08 -13.94 19.15
C VAL A 275 6.97 -12.59 18.44
N PRO A 276 7.69 -11.52 18.84
CA PRO A 276 7.72 -10.27 18.08
C PRO A 276 8.15 -10.43 16.61
N VAL A 277 9.13 -11.29 16.32
CA VAL A 277 9.60 -11.55 14.95
C VAL A 277 8.48 -12.19 14.12
N TYR A 278 7.80 -13.19 14.68
CA TYR A 278 6.65 -13.83 14.03
C TYR A 278 5.49 -12.84 13.80
N THR A 279 5.15 -12.05 14.83
CA THR A 279 4.12 -10.99 14.74
C THR A 279 4.44 -10.02 13.62
N MET A 280 5.65 -9.46 13.59
CA MET A 280 6.02 -8.49 12.55
C MET A 280 6.11 -9.08 11.16
N THR A 281 6.55 -10.34 11.03
CA THR A 281 6.54 -11.04 9.73
C THR A 281 5.10 -11.23 9.24
N SER A 282 4.18 -11.59 10.12
CA SER A 282 2.75 -11.76 9.80
C SER A 282 2.09 -10.45 9.40
N ILE A 283 2.36 -9.37 10.14
CA ILE A 283 1.85 -8.02 9.81
C ILE A 283 2.44 -7.54 8.48
N LEU A 284 3.75 -7.73 8.25
CA LEU A 284 4.39 -7.38 6.98
C LEU A 284 3.70 -8.08 5.80
N LEU A 285 3.48 -9.38 5.91
CA LEU A 285 2.77 -10.15 4.89
C LEU A 285 1.36 -9.61 4.65
N PHE A 286 0.60 -9.37 5.73
CA PHE A 286 -0.76 -8.85 5.65
C PHE A 286 -0.83 -7.47 4.98
N VAL A 287 0.05 -6.55 5.36
CA VAL A 287 0.10 -5.19 4.81
C VAL A 287 0.44 -5.22 3.32
N MET A 288 1.46 -6.01 2.93
CA MET A 288 1.83 -6.15 1.52
C MET A 288 0.72 -6.80 0.70
N TRP A 289 0.05 -7.81 1.26
CA TRP A 289 -1.09 -8.47 0.62
C TRP A 289 -2.29 -7.52 0.46
N ALA A 290 -2.63 -6.74 1.48
CA ALA A 290 -3.72 -5.77 1.42
C ALA A 290 -3.43 -4.64 0.41
N LEU A 291 -2.18 -4.18 0.30
CA LEU A 291 -1.75 -3.23 -0.72
C LEU A 291 -1.93 -3.80 -2.14
N VAL A 292 -1.49 -5.05 -2.37
CA VAL A 292 -1.67 -5.77 -3.65
C VAL A 292 -3.16 -5.97 -3.97
N ALA A 293 -4.00 -6.19 -2.96
CA ALA A 293 -5.44 -6.29 -3.15
C ALA A 293 -6.05 -4.94 -3.57
N ALA A 294 -5.66 -3.85 -2.90
CA ALA A 294 -6.19 -2.51 -3.14
C ALA A 294 -5.77 -1.94 -4.50
N ILE A 295 -4.48 -1.96 -4.82
CA ILE A 295 -3.89 -1.20 -5.93
C ILE A 295 -3.66 -2.10 -7.16
N PRO A 296 -3.83 -1.56 -8.39
CA PRO A 296 -3.51 -2.29 -9.61
C PRO A 296 -2.07 -2.79 -9.62
N CYS A 297 -1.90 -4.10 -9.80
CA CYS A 297 -0.60 -4.72 -9.98
C CYS A 297 -0.71 -6.04 -10.73
N GLN A 298 0.40 -6.48 -11.34
CA GLN A 298 0.45 -7.68 -12.16
C GLN A 298 0.35 -8.96 -11.31
N ASP A 299 -0.49 -9.90 -11.75
CA ASP A 299 -0.67 -11.22 -11.13
C ASP A 299 -0.94 -11.14 -9.62
N ARG A 300 -1.99 -10.39 -9.25
CA ARG A 300 -2.37 -10.14 -7.84
C ARG A 300 -2.56 -11.42 -7.03
N GLY A 301 -3.17 -12.44 -7.65
CA GLY A 301 -3.44 -13.75 -7.07
C GLY A 301 -3.56 -13.76 -5.55
N LEU A 302 -4.74 -13.39 -5.01
CA LEU A 302 -4.96 -13.24 -3.55
C LEU A 302 -4.98 -14.57 -2.77
N GLN A 303 -4.35 -15.62 -3.29
CA GLN A 303 -4.34 -17.00 -2.76
C GLN A 303 -3.34 -17.19 -1.62
N VAL A 304 -3.03 -16.13 -0.84
CA VAL A 304 -2.14 -16.23 0.31
C VAL A 304 -2.91 -16.84 1.47
N HIS A 305 -2.44 -17.96 1.99
CA HIS A 305 -3.06 -18.58 3.16
C HIS A 305 -2.52 -17.95 4.44
N PHE A 306 -3.38 -17.19 5.13
CA PHE A 306 -3.12 -16.74 6.49
C PHE A 306 -3.62 -17.80 7.47
N ASN A 307 -2.72 -18.33 8.29
CA ASN A 307 -3.08 -19.22 9.39
C ASN A 307 -2.47 -18.69 10.69
N VAL A 308 -3.08 -17.62 11.21
CA VAL A 308 -2.68 -17.01 12.47
C VAL A 308 -3.51 -17.60 13.62
N PRO A 309 -2.88 -18.24 14.61
CA PRO A 309 -3.57 -18.77 15.77
C PRO A 309 -4.28 -17.69 16.59
N ARG A 310 -5.47 -18.01 17.11
CA ARG A 310 -6.30 -17.08 17.92
C ARG A 310 -5.76 -16.79 19.32
N ASN A 311 -4.74 -17.52 19.79
CA ASN A 311 -4.09 -17.25 21.07
C ASN A 311 -3.26 -15.96 21.05
N TYR A 312 -2.89 -15.45 19.87
CA TYR A 312 -2.31 -14.12 19.76
C TYR A 312 -3.42 -13.06 19.84
N PRO A 313 -3.25 -12.00 20.66
CA PRO A 313 -4.31 -11.02 20.90
C PRO A 313 -4.72 -10.24 19.63
N TRP A 314 -3.79 -10.09 18.68
CA TRP A 314 -4.05 -9.46 17.37
C TRP A 314 -4.57 -10.43 16.31
N GLY A 315 -4.47 -11.75 16.54
CA GLY A 315 -4.75 -12.77 15.53
C GLY A 315 -6.20 -12.77 15.08
N GLY A 316 -7.15 -12.67 16.02
CA GLY A 316 -8.58 -12.58 15.70
C GLY A 316 -8.92 -11.37 14.82
N SER A 317 -8.38 -10.21 15.16
CA SER A 317 -8.60 -8.96 14.41
C SER A 317 -8.00 -9.02 13.01
N LEU A 318 -6.77 -9.50 12.88
CA LEU A 318 -6.11 -9.65 11.58
C LEU A 318 -6.87 -10.63 10.68
N MET A 319 -7.31 -11.77 11.21
CA MET A 319 -8.09 -12.74 10.45
C MET A 319 -9.46 -12.18 10.03
N SER A 320 -10.12 -11.41 10.89
CA SER A 320 -11.38 -10.74 10.52
C SER A 320 -11.21 -9.77 9.36
N LEU A 321 -10.12 -8.98 9.34
CA LEU A 321 -9.81 -8.09 8.22
C LEU A 321 -9.51 -8.87 6.94
N HIS A 322 -8.73 -9.94 7.04
CA HIS A 322 -8.44 -10.83 5.92
C HIS A 322 -9.74 -11.35 5.29
N ASP A 323 -10.65 -11.89 6.10
CA ASP A 323 -11.90 -12.47 5.62
C ASP A 323 -12.81 -11.41 4.96
N ARG A 324 -12.87 -10.20 5.53
CA ARG A 324 -13.59 -9.05 4.93
C ARG A 324 -13.03 -8.68 3.55
N ILE A 325 -11.70 -8.61 3.40
CA ILE A 325 -11.05 -8.29 2.11
C ILE A 325 -11.28 -9.41 1.10
N ILE A 326 -11.22 -10.68 1.52
CA ILE A 326 -11.53 -11.83 0.64
C ILE A 326 -12.98 -11.78 0.19
N GLU A 327 -13.93 -11.53 1.08
CA GLU A 327 -15.34 -11.38 0.73
C GLU A 327 -15.55 -10.22 -0.27
N GLU A 328 -14.88 -9.09 -0.05
CA GLU A 328 -14.94 -7.95 -0.97
C GLU A 328 -14.32 -8.27 -2.34
N SER A 329 -13.26 -9.09 -2.38
CA SER A 329 -12.67 -9.57 -3.63
C SER A 329 -13.61 -10.46 -4.44
N LYS A 330 -14.35 -11.37 -3.78
CA LYS A 330 -15.30 -12.29 -4.43
C LYS A 330 -16.50 -11.55 -5.04
N LYS A 331 -16.99 -10.50 -4.37
CA LYS A 331 -18.05 -9.63 -4.91
C LYS A 331 -17.62 -8.95 -6.23
N ARG A 332 -16.31 -8.75 -6.43
CA ARG A 332 -15.73 -7.94 -7.51
C ARG A 332 -15.04 -8.77 -8.60
N GLU A 333 -14.80 -10.07 -8.36
CA GLU A 333 -14.18 -10.99 -9.32
C GLU A 333 -14.95 -11.10 -10.65
N ARG A 334 -16.29 -11.00 -10.60
CA ARG A 334 -17.16 -11.05 -11.79
C ARG A 334 -16.96 -9.89 -12.78
N LYS A 335 -16.24 -8.84 -12.40
CA LYS A 335 -16.15 -7.57 -13.15
C LYS A 335 -14.77 -7.28 -13.76
N ASN A 336 -13.81 -8.22 -13.68
CA ASN A 336 -12.42 -8.03 -14.15
C ASN A 336 -11.81 -6.68 -13.71
N THR A 337 -12.00 -6.35 -12.42
CA THR A 337 -11.60 -5.04 -11.87
C THR A 337 -10.10 -5.00 -11.59
N CYS A 338 -9.44 -3.91 -11.96
CA CYS A 338 -8.00 -3.70 -11.82
C CYS A 338 -7.52 -3.41 -10.39
N GLY A 339 -8.34 -3.58 -9.35
CA GLY A 339 -8.00 -3.25 -7.96
C GLY A 339 -9.24 -3.29 -7.08
N LEU A 340 -9.06 -3.41 -5.76
CA LEU A 340 -10.17 -3.35 -4.79
C LEU A 340 -10.30 -1.99 -4.12
N LEU A 341 -9.43 -1.02 -4.43
CA LEU A 341 -9.50 0.33 -3.86
C LEU A 341 -10.86 0.97 -4.18
N LYS A 342 -11.53 1.49 -3.15
CA LYS A 342 -12.90 2.04 -3.25
C LYS A 342 -12.99 3.17 -4.28
N GLU A 343 -12.01 4.06 -4.30
CA GLU A 343 -11.95 5.22 -5.17
C GLU A 343 -11.80 4.81 -6.64
N ILE A 344 -11.03 3.75 -6.95
CA ILE A 344 -10.95 3.19 -8.32
C ILE A 344 -12.33 2.74 -8.79
N HIS A 345 -13.09 2.10 -7.91
CA HIS A 345 -14.42 1.62 -8.25
C HIS A 345 -15.43 2.74 -8.50
N GLN A 346 -15.40 3.78 -7.66
CA GLN A 346 -16.23 4.97 -7.85
C GLN A 346 -15.89 5.66 -9.18
N PHE A 347 -14.61 5.74 -9.50
CA PHE A 347 -14.10 6.31 -10.73
C PHE A 347 -14.53 5.51 -11.96
N GLU A 348 -14.39 4.17 -11.93
CA GLU A 348 -14.84 3.26 -13.00
C GLU A 348 -16.36 3.36 -13.22
N ARG A 349 -17.14 3.44 -12.14
CA ARG A 349 -18.61 3.59 -12.22
C ARG A 349 -18.99 4.92 -12.85
N SER A 350 -18.42 6.03 -12.37
CA SER A 350 -18.73 7.37 -12.89
C SER A 350 -18.30 7.51 -14.35
N SER A 351 -17.14 6.98 -14.73
CA SER A 351 -16.69 6.94 -16.13
C SER A 351 -17.64 6.17 -17.04
N ARG A 352 -18.18 5.03 -16.59
CA ARG A 352 -19.16 4.27 -17.38
C ARG A 352 -20.47 5.03 -17.57
N LEU A 353 -21.01 5.61 -16.50
CA LEU A 353 -22.22 6.44 -16.58
C LEU A 353 -22.04 7.63 -17.51
N MET A 354 -20.87 8.26 -17.48
CA MET A 354 -20.53 9.35 -18.40
C MET A 354 -20.44 8.87 -19.85
N ASN A 355 -19.86 7.69 -20.09
CA ASN A 355 -19.81 7.10 -21.43
C ASN A 355 -21.20 6.78 -21.98
N ASP A 356 -22.06 6.16 -21.18
CA ASP A 356 -23.44 5.85 -21.56
C ASP A 356 -24.22 7.13 -21.90
N LEU A 357 -24.02 8.20 -21.12
CA LEU A 357 -24.64 9.50 -21.39
C LEU A 357 -24.15 10.10 -22.71
N VAL A 358 -22.84 10.10 -22.95
CA VAL A 358 -22.22 10.55 -24.20
C VAL A 358 -22.68 9.74 -25.42
N ASP A 359 -22.98 8.45 -25.22
CA ASP A 359 -23.49 7.55 -26.25
C ASP A 359 -24.98 7.77 -26.54
N SER A 360 -25.77 8.19 -25.54
CA SER A 360 -27.22 8.41 -25.65
C SER A 360 -27.64 9.72 -26.34
N VAL A 361 -26.72 10.68 -26.47
CA VAL A 361 -27.03 12.02 -27.00
C VAL A 361 -27.22 12.00 -28.52
N GLN A 362 -28.29 12.65 -28.98
CA GLN A 362 -28.57 12.95 -30.39
C GLN A 362 -28.58 14.47 -30.60
N PHE A 363 -28.12 14.92 -31.76
CA PHE A 363 -28.07 16.35 -32.10
C PHE A 363 -29.23 16.74 -33.02
N PRO A 364 -29.84 17.93 -32.84
CA PRO A 364 -29.51 18.96 -31.84
C PRO A 364 -29.81 18.55 -30.39
N LEU A 365 -28.95 18.97 -29.46
CA LEU A 365 -29.02 18.60 -28.05
C LEU A 365 -30.24 19.27 -27.37
N SER A 366 -31.00 18.51 -26.58
CA SER A 366 -32.06 19.09 -25.76
C SER A 366 -31.51 19.76 -24.50
N ASP A 367 -32.18 20.80 -24.01
CA ASP A 367 -31.77 21.52 -22.80
C ASP A 367 -31.67 20.57 -21.59
N GLU A 368 -32.59 19.60 -21.45
CA GLU A 368 -32.57 18.59 -20.40
C GLU A 368 -31.29 17.73 -20.44
N LYS A 369 -30.87 17.31 -21.64
CA LYS A 369 -29.65 16.51 -21.81
C LYS A 369 -28.39 17.34 -21.62
N GLU A 370 -28.42 18.63 -21.97
CA GLU A 370 -27.31 19.54 -21.68
C GLU A 370 -27.11 19.70 -20.18
N VAL A 371 -28.20 19.90 -19.42
CA VAL A 371 -28.15 19.97 -17.95
C VAL A 371 -27.62 18.66 -17.35
N GLU A 372 -28.16 17.51 -17.78
CA GLU A 372 -27.71 16.18 -17.29
C GLU A 372 -26.20 15.98 -17.52
N VAL A 373 -25.67 16.38 -18.67
CA VAL A 373 -24.24 16.28 -18.98
C VAL A 373 -23.41 17.17 -18.06
N ARG A 374 -23.84 18.42 -17.82
CA ARG A 374 -23.10 19.33 -16.93
C ARG A 374 -23.08 18.82 -15.49
N GLU A 375 -24.19 18.32 -14.98
CA GLU A 375 -24.27 17.72 -13.64
C GLU A 375 -23.29 16.55 -13.52
N ARG A 376 -23.24 15.66 -14.52
CA ARG A 376 -22.31 14.51 -14.53
C ARG A 376 -20.85 14.91 -14.65
N VAL A 377 -20.54 15.96 -15.42
CA VAL A 377 -19.18 16.53 -15.49
C VAL A 377 -18.77 17.11 -14.14
N GLU A 378 -19.68 17.76 -13.42
CA GLU A 378 -19.42 18.32 -12.09
C GLU A 378 -19.17 17.20 -11.05
N GLU A 379 -20.01 16.16 -11.04
CA GLU A 379 -19.81 14.96 -10.21
C GLU A 379 -18.45 14.31 -10.47
N LEU A 380 -18.09 14.14 -11.74
CA LEU A 380 -16.82 13.56 -12.17
C LEU A 380 -15.63 14.44 -11.76
N GLY A 381 -15.79 15.77 -11.80
CA GLY A 381 -14.81 16.74 -11.29
C GLY A 381 -14.56 16.60 -9.79
N LYS A 382 -15.62 16.50 -8.99
CA LYS A 382 -15.51 16.27 -7.52
C LYS A 382 -14.77 14.97 -7.20
N LEU A 383 -15.08 13.89 -7.93
CA LEU A 383 -14.39 12.60 -7.77
C LEU A 383 -12.92 12.67 -8.18
N GLN A 384 -12.61 13.34 -9.30
CA GLN A 384 -11.25 13.52 -9.80
C GLN A 384 -10.39 14.29 -8.78
N GLU A 385 -10.93 15.34 -8.16
CA GLU A 385 -10.25 16.13 -7.15
C GLU A 385 -10.06 15.35 -5.84
N ALA A 386 -11.09 14.65 -5.37
CA ALA A 386 -11.00 13.81 -4.18
C ALA A 386 -9.92 12.73 -4.33
N LEU A 387 -9.88 12.05 -5.48
CA LEU A 387 -8.86 11.06 -5.80
C LEU A 387 -7.46 11.69 -5.84
N LYS A 388 -7.30 12.86 -6.47
CA LYS A 388 -6.03 13.61 -6.50
C LYS A 388 -5.50 13.86 -5.09
N ASN A 389 -6.36 14.40 -4.24
CA ASN A 389 -6.01 14.83 -2.90
C ASN A 389 -5.71 13.64 -1.98
N GLY A 390 -6.32 12.47 -2.23
CA GLY A 390 -6.05 11.24 -1.49
C GLY A 390 -4.78 10.49 -1.94
N LEU A 391 -4.44 10.51 -3.22
CA LEU A 391 -3.30 9.75 -3.77
C LEU A 391 -1.94 10.29 -3.29
N ASP A 392 -1.79 11.61 -3.18
CA ASP A 392 -0.52 12.22 -2.78
C ASP A 392 -0.09 11.82 -1.34
N PRO A 393 -0.96 11.92 -0.30
CA PRO A 393 -0.67 11.39 1.03
C PRO A 393 -0.40 9.88 1.03
N PHE A 394 -1.19 9.10 0.27
CA PHE A 394 -1.01 7.66 0.18
C PHE A 394 0.38 7.28 -0.37
N GLU A 395 0.80 7.90 -1.48
CA GLU A 395 2.11 7.63 -2.08
C GLU A 395 3.27 8.06 -1.16
N LYS A 396 3.11 9.15 -0.40
CA LYS A 396 4.08 9.54 0.64
C LYS A 396 4.19 8.48 1.72
N LYS A 397 3.08 7.89 2.19
CA LYS A 397 3.09 6.79 3.16
C LYS A 397 3.76 5.53 2.62
N VAL A 398 3.49 5.15 1.36
CA VAL A 398 4.17 4.01 0.71
C VAL A 398 5.69 4.24 0.65
N ARG A 399 6.14 5.46 0.31
CA ARG A 399 7.56 5.83 0.37
C ARG A 399 8.13 5.76 1.78
N GLU A 400 7.38 6.21 2.79
CA GLU A 400 7.82 6.12 4.18
C GLU A 400 8.03 4.67 4.61
N VAL A 401 7.08 3.78 4.28
CA VAL A 401 7.19 2.33 4.51
C VAL A 401 8.44 1.77 3.85
N PHE A 402 8.69 2.11 2.58
CA PHE A 402 9.89 1.70 1.86
C PHE A 402 11.17 2.13 2.60
N HIS A 403 11.27 3.41 2.97
CA HIS A 403 12.44 3.94 3.67
C HIS A 403 12.61 3.33 5.07
N ARG A 404 11.52 3.11 5.81
CA ARG A 404 11.56 2.48 7.13
C ARG A 404 12.09 1.06 7.05
N ILE A 405 11.64 0.27 6.07
CA ILE A 405 12.14 -1.09 5.83
C ILE A 405 13.65 -1.07 5.51
N VAL A 406 14.09 -0.20 4.59
CA VAL A 406 15.51 -0.08 4.23
C VAL A 406 16.36 0.29 5.45
N ARG A 407 15.89 1.26 6.24
CA ARG A 407 16.59 1.70 7.46
C ARG A 407 16.68 0.58 8.50
N SER A 408 15.56 -0.06 8.84
CA SER A 408 15.53 -1.16 9.80
C SER A 408 16.46 -2.32 9.41
N ARG A 409 16.50 -2.66 8.12
CA ARG A 409 17.41 -3.69 7.59
C ARG A 409 18.88 -3.29 7.71
N THR A 410 19.22 -2.06 7.33
CA THR A 410 20.63 -1.59 7.36
C THR A 410 21.16 -1.66 8.79
N GLU A 411 20.40 -1.13 9.74
CA GLU A 411 20.79 -1.13 11.15
C GLU A 411 20.79 -2.54 11.78
N GLY A 412 19.85 -3.40 11.37
CA GLY A 412 19.81 -4.80 11.80
C GLY A 412 20.99 -5.62 11.27
N LEU A 413 21.36 -5.46 10.00
CA LEU A 413 22.48 -6.18 9.38
C LEU A 413 23.84 -5.69 9.88
N ASP A 414 24.01 -4.39 10.11
CA ASP A 414 25.22 -3.85 10.72
C ASP A 414 25.44 -4.38 12.15
N SER A 415 24.36 -4.84 12.79
CA SER A 415 24.41 -5.42 14.13
C SER A 415 24.83 -6.88 14.16
N VAL A 416 24.50 -7.64 13.11
CA VAL A 416 24.86 -9.06 12.94
C VAL A 416 26.25 -9.22 12.29
N GLY A 417 26.60 -8.34 11.35
CA GLY A 417 27.85 -8.40 10.60
C GLY A 417 29.11 -8.06 11.40
N LYS A 418 29.00 -7.28 12.48
CA LYS A 418 30.14 -6.93 13.34
C LYS A 418 30.65 -8.07 14.21
N HIS A 419 29.85 -9.12 14.45
CA HIS A 419 30.26 -10.26 15.28
C HIS A 419 30.94 -11.38 14.48
N HIS A 420 30.66 -11.48 13.17
CA HIS A 420 31.28 -12.46 12.27
C HIS A 420 32.66 -12.04 11.74
N GLY A 421 33.15 -10.85 12.10
CA GLY A 421 34.48 -10.34 11.71
C GLY A 421 35.50 -10.33 12.84
N SER A 422 35.18 -10.96 13.97
CA SER A 422 35.99 -10.94 15.20
C SER A 422 36.15 -12.34 15.82
N GLU A 423 36.24 -13.37 14.97
CA GLU A 423 36.80 -14.68 15.33
C GLU A 423 38.05 -14.97 14.50
#